data_AF-A0A7W1B0E9-F1
#
_entry.id   AF-A0A7W1B0E9-F1
#
_cell.length_a   1.000
_cell.length_b   1.000
_cell.length_c   1.000
_cell.angle_alpha   90.00
_cell.angle_beta   90.00
_cell.angle_gamma   90.00
#
_symmetry.space_group_name_H-M   'P 1'
#
loop_
_entity.id
_entity.type
_entity.pdbx_description
1 polymer ?
#
loop_
_entity_poly.entity_id
_entity_poly.type
_entity_poly.pdbx_seq_one_letter_code
_entity_poly.pdbx_strand_id
1 'polypeptide(L)' 'VSGVFYLPESMVPAFRDVIAWNPVMHGISLFREGYFKFYDSNMLDREYLAYWAISSVLAAMLTTRVAQKPLRGLP' A
#
# COMPACT_ATOMS: atom_id res chain seq x y z
N VAL A 1 -9.28 1.23 -11.71
CA VAL A 1 -9.96 -0.06 -11.45
C VAL A 1 -9.67 -0.44 -10.02
N SER A 2 -10.67 -0.42 -9.14
CA SER A 2 -10.50 -0.63 -7.71
C SER A 2 -10.44 -2.14 -7.43
N GLY A 3 -9.26 -2.67 -7.09
CA GLY A 3 -9.02 -4.07 -6.70
C GLY A 3 -9.68 -4.46 -5.35
N VAL A 4 -10.65 -3.67 -4.89
CA VAL A 4 -11.40 -3.87 -3.64
C VAL A 4 -12.39 -5.01 -3.76
N PHE A 5 -12.80 -5.47 -4.94
CA PHE A 5 -13.90 -6.46 -5.06
C PHE A 5 -13.51 -7.86 -5.53
N TYR A 6 -12.23 -8.13 -5.81
CA TYR A 6 -11.78 -9.46 -6.21
C TYR A 6 -10.97 -10.10 -5.08
N LEU A 7 -11.29 -11.35 -4.73
CA LEU A 7 -10.39 -12.17 -3.94
C LEU A 7 -9.13 -12.42 -4.80
N PRO A 8 -7.94 -12.03 -4.36
CA PRO A 8 -6.70 -12.32 -5.08
C PRO A 8 -6.55 -13.82 -5.38
N GLU A 9 -7.07 -14.66 -4.48
CA GLU A 9 -7.13 -16.11 -4.60
C GLU A 9 -7.98 -16.63 -5.77
N SER A 10 -8.95 -15.87 -6.30
CA SER A 10 -9.73 -16.30 -7.46
C SER A 10 -9.11 -15.88 -8.79
N MET A 11 -7.97 -15.17 -8.77
CA MET A 11 -7.33 -14.67 -9.99
C MET A 11 -6.35 -15.68 -10.60
N VAL A 12 -6.19 -15.61 -11.93
CA VAL A 12 -5.18 -16.36 -12.69
C VAL A 12 -3.78 -16.01 -12.18
N PRO A 13 -2.84 -16.97 -12.05
CA PRO A 13 -1.53 -16.75 -11.39
C PRO A 13 -0.77 -15.52 -11.89
N ALA A 14 -0.78 -15.26 -13.19
CA ALA A 14 -0.10 -14.10 -13.79
C ALA A 14 -0.61 -12.74 -13.25
N PHE A 15 -1.89 -12.65 -12.91
CA PHE A 15 -2.46 -11.42 -12.33
C PHE A 15 -2.21 -11.32 -10.82
N ARG A 16 -2.05 -12.46 -10.13
CA ARG A 16 -1.70 -12.49 -8.71
C ARG A 16 -0.36 -11.83 -8.46
N ASP A 17 0.64 -12.17 -9.28
CA ASP A 17 1.98 -11.63 -9.14
C ASP A 17 2.00 -10.10 -9.35
N VAL A 18 1.30 -9.60 -10.36
CA VAL A 18 1.20 -8.15 -10.64
C VAL A 18 0.52 -7.39 -9.50
N ILE A 19 -0.55 -7.95 -8.93
CA ILE A 19 -1.32 -7.30 -7.87
C ILE A 19 -0.60 -7.40 -6.51
N ALA A 20 0.23 -8.43 -6.29
CA ALA A 20 1.06 -8.56 -5.10
C ALA A 20 2.06 -7.40 -4.93
N TRP A 21 2.44 -6.70 -6.01
CA TRP A 21 3.28 -5.51 -5.93
C TRP A 21 2.54 -4.23 -5.51
N ASN A 22 1.22 -4.29 -5.28
CA ASN A 22 0.46 -3.11 -4.90
C ASN A 22 0.36 -2.98 -3.37
N PRO A 23 1.00 -1.98 -2.73
CA PRO A 23 0.92 -1.80 -1.27
C PRO A 23 -0.51 -1.52 -0.77
N VAL A 24 -1.37 -0.93 -1.60
CA VAL A 24 -2.78 -0.70 -1.24
C VAL A 24 -3.55 -2.02 -1.09
N MET A 25 -3.21 -3.04 -1.90
CA MET A 25 -3.81 -4.36 -1.78
C MET A 25 -3.46 -5.01 -0.43
N HIS A 26 -2.19 -4.92 -0.01
CA HIS A 26 -1.75 -5.39 1.31
C HIS A 26 -2.48 -4.68 2.45
N GLY A 27 -2.65 -3.36 2.34
CA GLY A 27 -3.42 -2.58 3.33
C GLY A 27 -4.90 -3.02 3.44
N ILE A 28 -5.55 -3.27 2.31
CA ILE A 28 -6.94 -3.77 2.28
C ILE A 28 -7.02 -5.18 2.86
N SER A 29 -6.06 -6.05 2.54
CA SER A 29 -6.00 -7.43 3.03
C SER A 29 -5.78 -7.49 4.54
N LEU A 30 -4.91 -6.64 5.09
CA LEU A 30 -4.71 -6.50 6.53
C LEU A 30 -5.99 -5.99 7.23
N PHE A 31 -6.68 -5.02 6.64
CA PHE A 31 -7.96 -4.53 7.17
C PHE A 31 -9.03 -5.64 7.16
N ARG A 32 -9.06 -6.46 6.11
CA ARG A 32 -9.98 -7.60 6.00
C ARG A 32 -9.68 -8.70 7.00
N GLU A 33 -8.42 -9.05 7.20
CA GLU A 33 -8.02 -10.06 8.20
C GLU A 33 -8.44 -9.62 9.61
N GLY A 34 -8.32 -8.33 9.93
CA GLY A 34 -8.79 -7.78 11.20
C GLY A 34 -10.32 -7.80 11.38
N TYR A 35 -11.08 -7.70 10.28
CA TYR A 35 -12.56 -7.67 10.32
C TYR A 35 -13.19 -9.06 10.19
N PHE A 36 -12.62 -9.93 9.36
CA PHE A 36 -13.10 -11.27 9.06
C PHE A 36 -12.15 -12.32 9.64
N LYS A 37 -12.53 -12.93 10.77
CA LYS A 37 -11.74 -13.92 11.52
C LYS A 37 -11.29 -15.17 10.75
N PHE A 38 -11.90 -15.46 9.59
CA PHE A 38 -11.61 -16.64 8.76
C PHE A 38 -10.98 -16.29 7.41
N TYR A 39 -10.57 -15.03 7.22
CA TYR A 39 -9.90 -14.60 5.99
C TYR A 39 -8.39 -14.76 6.16
N ASP A 40 -7.82 -15.83 5.60
CA ASP A 40 -6.39 -16.11 5.65
C ASP A 40 -5.74 -15.69 4.31
N SER A 41 -5.13 -14.52 4.30
CA SER A 41 -4.55 -13.91 3.10
C SER A 41 -3.15 -14.46 2.86
N ASN A 42 -3.02 -15.52 2.06
CA ASN A 42 -1.72 -16.06 1.61
C ASN A 42 -0.83 -15.06 0.87
N MET A 43 -1.38 -13.92 0.42
CA MET A 43 -0.69 -12.89 -0.33
C MET A 43 -0.36 -11.64 0.51
N LEU A 44 -0.68 -11.63 1.80
CA LEU A 44 -0.39 -10.48 2.67
C LEU A 44 1.05 -10.53 3.15
N ASP A 45 1.83 -9.53 2.76
CA ASP A 45 3.14 -9.27 3.33
C ASP A 45 3.09 -8.00 4.19
N ARG A 46 3.10 -8.19 5.52
CA ARG A 46 3.03 -7.10 6.50
C ARG A 46 4.31 -6.27 6.52
N GLU A 47 5.46 -6.90 6.28
CA GLU A 47 6.74 -6.20 6.26
C GLU A 47 6.83 -5.31 5.02
N TYR A 48 6.45 -5.84 3.86
CA TYR A 48 6.35 -5.07 2.61
C TYR A 48 5.49 -3.81 2.78
N LEU A 49 4.31 -3.96 3.40
CA LEU A 49 3.41 -2.84 3.68
C LEU A 49 4.05 -1.82 4.62
N ALA A 50 4.73 -2.27 5.68
CA ALA A 50 5.40 -1.38 6.64
C ALA A 50 6.54 -0.58 5.98
N TYR A 51 7.38 -1.23 5.16
CA TYR A 51 8.44 -0.56 4.41
C TYR A 51 7.89 0.48 3.43
N TRP A 52 6.80 0.17 2.72
CA TRP A 52 6.12 1.13 1.85
C TRP A 52 5.51 2.30 2.63
N ALA A 53 4.89 2.05 3.78
CA ALA A 53 4.33 3.11 4.61
C ALA A 53 5.43 4.06 5.10
N ILE A 54 6.50 3.52 5.69
CA ILE A 54 7.62 4.32 6.20
C ILE A 54 8.31 5.09 5.07
N SER A 55 8.62 4.44 3.94
CA SER A 55 9.25 5.11 2.80
C SER A 55 8.38 6.21 2.21
N SER A 56 7.06 6.01 2.13
CA SER A 56 6.14 7.05 1.64
C SER A 56 6.10 8.27 2.57
N VAL A 57 6.12 8.05 3.89
CA VAL A 57 6.17 9.13 4.90
C VAL A 57 7.51 9.87 4.82
N LEU A 58 8.62 9.14 4.75
CA LEU A 58 9.95 9.72 4.61
C LEU A 58 10.07 10.53 3.31
N ALA A 59 9.56 10.01 2.19
CA ALA A 59 9.51 10.71 0.91
C ALA A 59 8.68 11.99 1.05
N ALA A 60 7.48 11.93 1.61
CA ALA A 60 6.64 13.11 1.84
C ALA A 60 7.34 14.15 2.72
N MET A 61 8.03 13.73 3.78
CA MET A 61 8.83 14.62 4.62
C MET A 61 9.98 15.27 3.84
N LEU A 62 10.70 14.52 3.00
CA LEU A 62 11.77 15.10 2.18
C LEU A 62 11.22 16.10 1.16
N THR A 63 10.15 15.76 0.45
CA THR A 63 9.54 16.63 -0.56
C THR A 63 9.00 17.91 0.07
N THR A 64 8.36 17.83 1.25
CA THR A 64 7.88 19.02 1.97
C THR A 64 9.04 19.91 2.43
N ARG A 65 10.17 19.36 2.86
CA ARG A 65 11.36 20.16 3.24
C ARG A 65 11.97 20.88 2.04
N VAL A 66 11.96 20.25 0.86
CA VAL A 66 12.42 20.87 -0.39
C VAL A 66 11.43 21.94 -0.87
N ALA A 67 10.12 21.68 -0.81
CA ALA A 67 9.07 22.59 -1.26
C ALA A 67 8.83 23.78 -0.31
N GLN A 68 9.17 23.66 0.98
CA GLN A 68 9.11 24.78 1.93
C GLN A 68 10.22 25.81 1.73
N LYS A 69 11.37 25.44 1.15
CA LYS A 69 12.45 26.39 0.81
C LYS A 69 12.00 27.49 -0.18
N PRO A 70 11.35 27.18 -1.32
CA PRO A 70 10.93 28.19 -2.29
C PRO A 70 9.71 29.01 -1.86
N LEU A 71 8.79 28.47 -1.03
CA LEU A 71 7.57 29.19 -0.61
C LEU A 71 7.80 30.29 0.44
N ARG A 72 8.94 30.27 1.15
CA ARG A 72 9.32 31.31 2.14
C ARG A 72 9.97 32.55 1.54
N GLY A 73 10.19 32.59 0.22
CA GLY A 73 10.82 33.70 -0.50
C GLY A 73 9.86 34.53 -1.35
N LEU A 74 8.55 34.32 -1.24
CA LEU A 74 7.55 35.15 -1.92
C LEU A 74 7.30 36.43 -1.07
N PRO A 75 7.36 37.63 -1.67
CA PRO A 75 7.14 38.90 -0.97
C PRO A 75 5.72 39.04 -0.42
#